data_AF-A0A841F5W1-F1
#
_entry.id   AF-A0A841F5W1-F1
#
_cell.length_a   1.000
_cell.length_b   1.000
_cell.length_c   1.000
_cell.angle_alpha   90.00
_cell.angle_beta   90.00
_cell.angle_gamma   90.00
#
_symmetry.space_group_name_H-M   'P 1'
#
loop_
_entity.id
_entity.type
_entity.pdbx_description
1 polymer ?
#
loop_
_entity_poly.entity_id
_entity_poly.type
_entity_poly.pdbx_seq_one_letter_code
_entity_poly.pdbx_strand_id
1 'polypeptide(L)'
;MKIALRMKRKINRSWQVDVLLFLLLGGFGAFMAVPLIYVINNAFKPLDELFIFPPTLFVRNPTFENFSDLFQVMKNSWVPFSRYIFNTVFITAAGTFGHIILASAAAYPLAKHKFRGHKVLFTVIVLSLMFSPHVTAIPNYMIMSTLGWLDSYQAIIIPAFAYPLGLYLMKQFMEQIPDALLEAAKMDGASEYRIFFQVVMPLVKPAWLTLLILMMQMLWGTDGGSFIYSEQLKTMHYAMGQIVQGGIARAGVGAAVAVIMMTVPIVTFVLSQSNVIQTMASSGMKD
;
A
#
# COMPACT_ATOMS: atom_id res chain seq x y z
N MET A 1 18.60 -7.34 46.43
CA MET A 1 18.56 -6.59 45.16
C MET A 1 17.10 -6.29 44.85
N LYS A 2 16.61 -5.06 45.12
CA LYS A 2 15.18 -4.72 45.01
C LYS A 2 14.81 -4.47 43.54
N ILE A 3 13.94 -5.32 43.00
CA ILE A 3 13.33 -5.16 41.68
C ILE A 3 12.32 -4.02 41.79
N ALA A 4 12.66 -2.85 41.27
CA ALA A 4 11.73 -1.72 41.16
C ALA A 4 10.83 -1.94 39.93
N LEU A 5 9.59 -2.36 40.18
CA LEU A 5 8.51 -2.34 39.18
C LEU A 5 8.29 -0.89 38.72
N ARG A 6 8.68 -0.60 37.46
CA ARG A 6 8.45 0.69 36.79
C ARG A 6 6.93 0.90 36.64
N MET A 7 6.30 1.59 37.59
CA MET A 7 4.89 1.97 37.52
C MET A 7 4.63 2.77 36.24
N LYS A 8 3.69 2.33 35.40
CA LYS A 8 3.20 3.09 34.24
C LYS A 8 2.72 4.46 34.74
N ARG A 9 3.40 5.55 34.34
CA ARG A 9 2.92 6.92 34.56
C ARG A 9 1.52 7.04 33.96
N LYS A 10 0.49 7.10 34.80
CA LYS A 10 -0.85 7.52 34.36
C LYS A 10 -0.70 8.96 33.86
N ILE A 11 -1.01 9.19 32.58
CA ILE A 11 -1.05 10.53 32.03
C ILE A 11 -2.10 11.29 32.84
N ASN A 12 -1.70 12.38 33.50
CA ASN A 12 -2.55 13.15 34.40
C ASN A 12 -3.53 14.02 33.57
N ARG A 13 -4.40 13.38 32.80
CA ARG A 13 -5.44 14.03 31.99
C ARG A 13 -6.73 14.09 32.83
N SER A 14 -7.38 15.24 32.81
CA SER A 14 -8.72 15.38 33.38
C SER A 14 -9.69 14.51 32.58
N TRP A 15 -10.59 13.79 33.25
CA TRP A 15 -11.64 12.98 32.62
C TRP A 15 -12.42 13.74 31.54
N GLN A 16 -12.63 15.05 31.74
CA GLN A 16 -13.29 15.93 30.78
C GLN A 16 -12.51 16.04 29.46
N VAL A 17 -11.18 16.07 29.52
CA VAL A 17 -10.30 16.13 28.35
C VAL A 17 -10.33 14.81 27.59
N ASP A 18 -10.34 13.68 28.29
CA ASP A 18 -10.42 12.36 27.65
C ASP A 18 -11.76 12.15 26.95
N VAL A 19 -12.88 12.57 27.58
CA VAL A 19 -14.21 12.53 26.95
C VAL A 19 -14.28 13.45 25.73
N LEU A 20 -13.76 14.68 25.83
CA LEU A 20 -13.72 15.62 24.70
C LEU A 20 -12.90 15.06 23.53
N LEU A 21 -11.72 14.50 23.81
CA LEU A 21 -10.87 13.87 22.79
C LEU A 21 -11.56 12.67 22.16
N PHE A 22 -12.25 11.84 22.96
CA PHE A 22 -12.98 10.70 22.43
C PHE A 22 -14.13 11.12 21.51
N LEU A 23 -14.91 12.14 21.89
CA LEU A 23 -15.97 12.70 21.05
C LEU A 23 -15.42 13.32 19.77
N LEU A 24 -14.32 14.07 19.86
CA LEU A 24 -13.70 14.71 18.70
C LEU A 24 -13.15 13.67 17.73
N LEU A 25 -12.38 12.69 18.22
CA LEU A 25 -11.83 11.61 17.40
C LEU A 25 -12.94 10.71 16.83
N GLY A 26 -13.96 10.41 17.62
CA GLY A 26 -15.13 9.64 17.18
C GLY A 26 -15.93 10.37 16.11
N GLY A 27 -16.17 11.68 16.28
CA GLY A 27 -16.85 12.53 15.29
C GLY A 27 -16.06 12.64 13.99
N PHE A 28 -14.74 12.84 14.08
CA PHE A 28 -13.87 12.89 12.90
C PHE A 28 -13.79 11.53 12.19
N GLY A 29 -13.73 10.43 12.95
CA GLY A 29 -13.78 9.08 12.41
C GLY A 29 -15.09 8.79 11.69
N ALA A 30 -16.23 9.19 12.28
CA ALA A 30 -17.53 9.06 11.64
C ALA A 30 -17.62 9.88 10.35
N PHE A 31 -17.11 11.11 10.35
CA PHE A 31 -17.05 11.97 9.17
C PHE A 31 -16.20 11.34 8.05
N MET A 32 -15.02 10.80 8.38
CA MET A 32 -14.16 10.09 7.43
C MET A 32 -14.78 8.81 6.86
N ALA A 33 -15.72 8.19 7.58
CA ALA A 33 -16.45 7.01 7.10
C ALA A 33 -17.57 7.35 6.09
N VAL A 34 -18.05 8.60 6.05
CA VAL A 34 -19.18 9.00 5.18
C VAL A 34 -18.92 8.71 3.70
N PRO A 35 -17.76 9.09 3.09
CA PRO A 35 -17.50 8.78 1.69
C PRO A 35 -17.45 7.28 1.40
N LEU A 36 -16.92 6.48 2.33
CA LEU A 36 -16.85 5.02 2.18
C LEU A 36 -18.26 4.41 2.19
N ILE A 37 -19.10 4.80 3.15
CA ILE A 37 -20.50 4.40 3.23
C ILE A 37 -21.24 4.81 1.95
N TYR A 38 -21.00 6.03 1.46
CA TYR A 38 -21.63 6.55 0.25
C TYR A 38 -21.27 5.73 -1.00
N VAL A 39 -19.99 5.41 -1.21
CA VAL A 39 -19.57 4.60 -2.37
C VAL A 39 -20.13 3.18 -2.29
N ILE A 40 -20.13 2.57 -1.11
CA ILE A 40 -20.72 1.24 -0.91
C ILE A 40 -22.21 1.28 -1.22
N ASN A 41 -22.96 2.25 -0.71
CA ASN A 41 -24.39 2.38 -0.98
C ASN A 41 -24.68 2.63 -2.47
N ASN A 42 -23.91 3.49 -3.12
CA ASN A 42 -24.08 3.77 -4.55
C ASN A 42 -23.88 2.53 -5.43
N ALA A 43 -23.04 1.57 -5.02
CA ALA A 43 -22.88 0.33 -5.77
C ALA A 43 -24.15 -0.53 -5.79
N PHE A 44 -25.06 -0.33 -4.84
CA PHE A 44 -26.36 -1.04 -4.77
C PHE A 44 -27.54 -0.18 -5.20
N LYS A 45 -27.34 1.08 -5.61
CA LYS A 45 -28.43 1.94 -6.08
C LYS A 45 -28.78 1.65 -7.54
N PRO A 46 -30.07 1.64 -7.91
CA PRO A 46 -30.48 1.66 -9.30
C PRO A 46 -30.11 3.01 -9.93
N LEU A 47 -30.04 3.05 -11.27
CA LEU A 47 -29.50 4.20 -12.00
C LEU A 47 -30.30 5.50 -11.78
N ASP A 48 -31.62 5.38 -11.61
CA ASP A 48 -32.51 6.49 -11.32
C ASP A 48 -32.23 7.11 -9.93
N GLU A 49 -31.88 6.30 -8.93
CA GLU A 49 -31.58 6.77 -7.57
C GLU A 49 -30.23 7.51 -7.48
N LEU A 50 -29.27 7.19 -8.34
CA LEU A 50 -27.93 7.80 -8.32
C LEU A 50 -27.92 9.30 -8.58
N PHE A 51 -28.92 9.82 -9.30
CA PHE A 51 -28.99 11.21 -9.72
C PHE A 51 -30.13 12.01 -9.06
N ILE A 52 -30.79 11.44 -8.04
CA ILE A 52 -31.84 12.15 -7.28
C ILE A 52 -31.22 13.28 -6.45
N PHE A 53 -31.89 14.44 -6.42
CA PHE A 53 -31.56 15.55 -5.54
C PHE A 53 -32.65 15.76 -4.47
N PRO A 54 -32.31 15.87 -3.17
CA PRO A 54 -30.96 15.75 -2.60
C PRO A 54 -30.41 14.31 -2.64
N PRO A 55 -29.08 14.10 -2.78
CA PRO A 55 -28.48 12.77 -2.80
C PRO A 55 -28.77 12.01 -1.50
N THR A 56 -29.25 10.78 -1.62
CA THR A 56 -29.49 9.90 -0.48
C THR A 56 -28.18 9.27 -0.01
N LEU A 57 -27.91 9.23 1.30
CA LEU A 57 -26.73 8.52 1.81
C LEU A 57 -26.93 7.00 1.74
N PHE A 58 -28.13 6.54 2.06
CA PHE A 58 -28.52 5.14 2.04
C PHE A 58 -29.37 4.83 0.81
N VAL A 59 -29.15 3.66 0.24
CA VAL A 59 -29.98 3.15 -0.86
C VAL A 59 -31.41 2.89 -0.38
N ARG A 60 -32.40 3.32 -1.17
CA ARG A 60 -33.83 3.06 -0.89
C ARG A 60 -34.27 1.72 -1.45
N ASN A 61 -33.85 1.41 -2.68
CA ASN A 61 -34.21 0.17 -3.38
C ASN A 61 -32.93 -0.60 -3.76
N PRO A 62 -32.35 -1.42 -2.87
CA PRO A 62 -31.07 -2.09 -3.15
C PRO A 62 -31.20 -3.07 -4.31
N THR A 63 -30.30 -2.97 -5.29
CA THR A 63 -30.20 -3.89 -6.43
C THR A 63 -28.78 -4.40 -6.60
N PHE A 64 -28.64 -5.57 -7.25
CA PHE A 64 -27.35 -6.12 -7.67
C PHE A 64 -27.06 -5.86 -9.16
N GLU A 65 -27.88 -5.05 -9.82
CA GLU A 65 -27.82 -4.80 -11.26
C GLU A 65 -26.47 -4.24 -11.68
N ASN A 66 -25.90 -3.30 -10.92
CA ASN A 66 -24.58 -2.73 -11.20
C ASN A 66 -23.47 -3.79 -11.24
N PHE A 67 -23.54 -4.81 -10.39
CA PHE A 67 -22.59 -5.92 -10.37
C PHE A 67 -22.85 -6.88 -11.52
N SER A 68 -24.12 -7.25 -11.79
CA SER A 68 -24.43 -8.12 -12.92
C SER A 68 -24.06 -7.48 -14.26
N ASP A 69 -24.29 -6.18 -14.42
CA ASP A 69 -23.92 -5.41 -15.60
C ASP A 69 -22.41 -5.35 -15.77
N LEU A 70 -21.66 -5.14 -14.68
CA LEU A 70 -20.21 -5.23 -14.72
C LEU A 70 -19.74 -6.60 -15.22
N PHE A 71 -20.28 -7.68 -14.66
CA PHE A 71 -19.91 -9.04 -15.08
C PHE A 71 -20.30 -9.34 -16.53
N GLN A 72 -21.46 -8.86 -16.99
CA GLN A 72 -21.88 -9.02 -18.39
C GLN A 72 -20.96 -8.27 -19.36
N VAL A 73 -20.61 -7.02 -19.04
CA VAL A 73 -19.67 -6.23 -19.85
C VAL A 73 -18.31 -6.92 -19.89
N MET A 74 -17.79 -7.37 -18.74
CA MET A 74 -16.50 -8.06 -18.67
C MET A 74 -16.49 -9.44 -19.35
N LYS A 75 -17.63 -10.14 -19.40
CA LYS A 75 -17.76 -11.42 -20.10
C LYS A 75 -17.71 -11.26 -21.62
N ASN A 76 -18.20 -10.13 -22.13
CA ASN A 76 -18.24 -9.82 -23.56
C ASN A 76 -16.93 -9.19 -24.07
N SER A 77 -15.95 -8.96 -23.19
CA SER A 77 -14.63 -8.43 -23.55
C SER A 77 -13.81 -9.45 -24.35
N TRP A 78 -12.98 -8.95 -25.28
CA TRP A 78 -12.07 -9.78 -26.09
C TRP A 78 -11.06 -10.54 -25.23
N VAL A 79 -10.55 -9.93 -24.16
CA VAL A 79 -9.70 -10.59 -23.17
C VAL A 79 -10.55 -11.08 -21.99
N PRO A 80 -10.40 -12.35 -21.56
CA PRO A 80 -11.13 -12.87 -20.41
C PRO A 80 -10.84 -12.08 -19.13
N PHE A 81 -11.88 -11.86 -18.30
CA PHE A 81 -11.73 -11.16 -17.02
C PHE A 81 -10.66 -11.76 -16.10
N SER A 82 -10.55 -13.10 -16.10
CA SER A 82 -9.54 -13.84 -15.33
C SER A 82 -8.11 -13.44 -15.70
N ARG A 83 -7.85 -13.05 -16.95
CA ARG A 83 -6.53 -12.59 -17.39
C ARG A 83 -6.18 -11.23 -16.79
N TYR A 84 -7.12 -10.29 -16.74
CA TYR A 84 -6.90 -9.00 -16.09
C TYR A 84 -6.66 -9.15 -14.58
N ILE A 85 -7.39 -10.05 -13.91
CA ILE A 85 -7.16 -10.38 -12.49
C ILE A 85 -5.76 -10.96 -12.32
N PHE A 86 -5.38 -11.95 -13.15
CA PHE A 86 -4.05 -12.54 -13.09
C PHE A 86 -2.95 -11.48 -13.28
N ASN A 87 -3.09 -10.62 -14.28
CA ASN A 87 -2.13 -9.54 -14.54
C ASN A 87 -1.97 -8.64 -13.31
N THR A 88 -3.08 -8.16 -12.73
CA THR A 88 -3.05 -7.31 -11.54
C THR A 88 -2.44 -8.03 -10.34
N VAL A 89 -2.87 -9.26 -10.04
CA VAL A 89 -2.34 -10.03 -8.91
C VAL A 89 -0.86 -10.31 -9.09
N PHE A 90 -0.43 -10.71 -10.30
CA PHE A 90 0.96 -11.00 -10.60
C PHE A 90 1.84 -9.76 -10.47
N ILE A 91 1.46 -8.64 -11.12
CA ILE A 91 2.21 -7.38 -11.05
C ILE A 91 2.28 -6.89 -9.60
N THR A 92 1.16 -6.90 -8.88
CA THR A 92 1.09 -6.40 -7.51
C THR A 92 1.90 -7.26 -6.55
N ALA A 93 1.77 -8.59 -6.61
CA ALA A 93 2.50 -9.50 -5.75
C ALA A 93 4.00 -9.48 -6.07
N ALA A 94 4.38 -9.66 -7.33
CA ALA A 94 5.78 -9.66 -7.74
C ALA A 94 6.44 -8.32 -7.40
N GLY A 95 5.80 -7.20 -7.75
CA GLY A 95 6.26 -5.84 -7.45
C GLY A 95 6.41 -5.59 -5.95
N THR A 96 5.38 -5.91 -5.15
CA THR A 96 5.38 -5.65 -3.70
C THR A 96 6.41 -6.51 -2.96
N PHE A 97 6.39 -7.83 -3.15
CA PHE A 97 7.32 -8.71 -2.44
C PHE A 97 8.76 -8.52 -2.92
N GLY A 98 8.97 -8.36 -4.23
CA GLY A 98 10.30 -8.06 -4.76
C GLY A 98 10.84 -6.74 -4.23
N HIS A 99 10.01 -5.70 -4.14
CA HIS A 99 10.41 -4.44 -3.53
C HIS A 99 10.76 -4.60 -2.05
N ILE A 100 9.92 -5.26 -1.24
CA ILE A 100 10.19 -5.48 0.18
C ILE A 100 11.53 -6.21 0.37
N ILE A 101 11.77 -7.29 -0.37
CA ILE A 101 12.99 -8.10 -0.23
C ILE A 101 14.21 -7.28 -0.64
N LEU A 102 14.19 -6.63 -1.81
CA LEU A 102 15.34 -5.90 -2.33
C LEU A 102 15.62 -4.63 -1.53
N ALA A 103 14.58 -3.87 -1.17
CA ALA A 103 14.73 -2.68 -0.32
C ALA A 103 15.27 -3.05 1.06
N SER A 104 14.79 -4.14 1.66
CA SER A 104 15.29 -4.63 2.95
C SER A 104 16.74 -5.10 2.86
N ALA A 105 17.08 -5.86 1.82
CA ALA A 105 18.43 -6.37 1.60
C ALA A 105 19.43 -5.24 1.34
N ALA A 106 19.03 -4.18 0.63
CA ALA A 106 19.86 -2.99 0.43
C ALA A 106 19.95 -2.10 1.69
N ALA A 107 18.86 -1.99 2.45
CA ALA A 107 18.81 -1.19 3.68
C ALA A 107 19.65 -1.78 4.81
N TYR A 108 19.71 -3.11 4.94
CA TYR A 108 20.43 -3.79 6.02
C TYR A 108 21.91 -3.40 6.14
N PRO A 109 22.75 -3.55 5.10
CA PRO A 109 24.14 -3.13 5.19
C PRO A 109 24.29 -1.61 5.34
N LEU A 110 23.36 -0.83 4.79
CA LEU A 110 23.38 0.62 4.89
C LEU A 110 23.06 1.12 6.31
N ALA A 111 22.26 0.36 7.07
CA ALA A 111 21.92 0.62 8.46
C ALA A 111 22.95 0.04 9.45
N LYS A 112 23.54 -1.12 9.13
CA LYS A 112 24.33 -1.93 10.09
C LYS A 112 25.81 -2.04 9.82
N HIS A 113 26.27 -1.67 8.63
CA HIS A 113 27.69 -1.75 8.28
C HIS A 113 28.24 -0.39 7.89
N LYS A 114 29.39 -0.03 8.49
CA LYS A 114 30.12 1.20 8.16
C LYS A 114 31.11 0.91 7.04
N PHE A 115 30.64 0.94 5.79
CA PHE A 115 31.50 0.81 4.61
C PHE A 115 31.74 2.16 3.92
N ARG A 116 32.81 2.24 3.12
CA ARG A 116 33.19 3.47 2.41
C ARG A 116 32.07 3.85 1.43
N GLY A 117 31.53 5.07 1.54
CA GLY A 117 30.48 5.57 0.65
C GLY A 117 29.02 5.36 1.12
N HIS A 118 28.77 4.63 2.23
CA HIS A 118 27.41 4.40 2.75
C HIS A 118 26.59 5.69 2.94
N LYS A 119 27.21 6.77 3.44
CA LYS A 119 26.56 8.09 3.59
C LYS A 119 26.15 8.70 2.26
N VAL A 120 27.02 8.64 1.25
CA VAL A 120 26.74 9.20 -0.08
C VAL A 120 25.60 8.44 -0.74
N LEU A 121 25.64 7.10 -0.71
CA LEU A 121 24.55 6.26 -1.23
C LEU A 121 23.22 6.59 -0.55
N PHE A 122 23.21 6.70 0.78
CA PHE A 122 22.00 7.05 1.51
C PHE A 122 21.50 8.46 1.19
N THR A 123 22.40 9.45 1.06
CA THR A 123 22.04 10.80 0.63
C THR A 123 21.42 10.81 -0.76
N VAL A 124 21.95 10.05 -1.72
CA VAL A 124 21.36 9.93 -3.06
C VAL A 124 19.93 9.38 -2.98
N ILE A 125 19.70 8.37 -2.16
CA ILE A 125 18.36 7.80 -1.94
C ILE A 125 17.42 8.86 -1.33
N VAL A 126 17.87 9.61 -0.33
CA VAL A 126 17.06 10.68 0.29
C VAL A 126 16.75 11.79 -0.72
N LEU A 127 17.73 12.21 -1.52
CA LEU A 127 17.50 13.22 -2.56
C LEU A 127 16.52 12.72 -3.64
N SER A 128 16.54 11.43 -3.96
CA SER A 128 15.60 10.86 -4.93
C SER A 128 14.14 10.91 -4.45
N LEU A 129 13.89 10.94 -3.12
CA LEU A 129 12.54 11.13 -2.56
C LEU A 129 11.96 12.52 -2.83
N MET A 130 12.80 13.51 -3.14
CA MET A 130 12.36 14.87 -3.43
C MET A 130 11.75 15.00 -4.84
N PHE A 131 11.98 14.01 -5.72
CA PHE A 131 11.43 14.02 -7.07
C PHE A 131 10.01 13.46 -7.09
N SER A 132 9.10 14.17 -7.77
CA SER A 132 7.75 13.66 -8.03
C SER A 132 7.78 12.52 -9.05
N PRO A 133 6.93 11.47 -8.89
CA PRO A 133 6.77 10.41 -9.88
C PRO A 133 6.44 10.93 -11.29
N HIS A 134 5.75 12.08 -11.40
CA HIS A 134 5.42 12.67 -12.71
C HIS A 134 6.64 13.20 -13.47
N VAL A 135 7.65 13.73 -12.75
CA VAL A 135 8.88 14.24 -13.37
C VAL A 135 9.73 13.09 -13.90
N THR A 136 9.71 11.94 -13.20
CA THR A 136 10.49 10.76 -13.58
C THR A 136 9.79 9.86 -14.59
N ALA A 137 8.51 10.12 -14.91
CA ALA A 137 7.72 9.28 -15.81
C ALA A 137 8.31 9.19 -17.23
N ILE A 138 8.65 10.33 -17.86
CA ILE A 138 9.23 10.34 -19.22
C ILE A 138 10.61 9.68 -19.23
N PRO A 139 11.56 10.03 -18.33
CA PRO A 139 12.84 9.31 -18.26
C PRO A 139 12.68 7.80 -18.06
N ASN A 140 11.78 7.37 -17.16
CA ASN A 140 11.53 5.95 -16.94
C ASN A 140 10.99 5.26 -18.21
N TYR A 141 10.06 5.90 -18.93
CA TYR A 141 9.59 5.39 -20.23
C TYR A 141 10.73 5.25 -21.24
N MET A 142 11.59 6.26 -21.36
CA MET A 142 12.74 6.21 -22.25
C MET A 142 13.68 5.05 -21.89
N ILE A 143 13.96 4.82 -20.60
CA ILE A 143 14.80 3.71 -20.14
C ILE A 143 14.14 2.36 -20.49
N MET A 144 12.85 2.18 -20.22
CA MET A 144 12.16 0.93 -20.57
C MET A 144 12.12 0.70 -22.09
N SER A 145 12.00 1.77 -22.88
CA SER A 145 12.07 1.74 -24.34
C SER A 145 13.44 1.31 -24.85
N THR A 146 14.52 1.92 -24.35
CA THR A 146 15.89 1.57 -24.76
C THR A 146 16.28 0.16 -24.34
N LEU A 147 15.73 -0.35 -23.23
CA LEU A 147 15.88 -1.75 -22.81
C LEU A 147 15.02 -2.73 -23.61
N GLY A 148 14.10 -2.26 -24.45
CA GLY A 148 13.15 -3.11 -25.18
C GLY A 148 12.14 -3.81 -24.28
N TRP A 149 11.86 -3.26 -23.09
CA TRP A 149 10.95 -3.86 -22.11
C TRP A 149 9.50 -3.35 -22.23
N LEU A 150 9.24 -2.40 -23.13
CA LEU A 150 7.87 -1.96 -23.40
C LEU A 150 6.98 -3.15 -23.78
N ASP A 151 5.70 -3.02 -23.45
CA ASP A 151 4.68 -4.04 -23.64
C ASP A 151 4.99 -5.36 -22.92
N SER A 152 5.48 -5.28 -21.68
CA SER A 152 5.75 -6.44 -20.84
C SER A 152 5.61 -6.14 -19.35
N TYR A 153 5.30 -7.15 -18.53
CA TYR A 153 5.09 -6.98 -17.09
C TYR A 153 6.31 -6.39 -16.36
N GLN A 154 7.52 -6.69 -16.84
CA GLN A 154 8.77 -6.24 -16.20
C GLN A 154 8.96 -4.72 -16.27
N ALA A 155 8.36 -4.04 -17.26
CA ALA A 155 8.39 -2.58 -17.35
C ALA A 155 7.64 -1.89 -16.20
N ILE A 156 6.76 -2.61 -15.48
CA ILE A 156 6.10 -2.13 -14.27
C ILE A 156 6.80 -2.67 -13.02
N ILE A 157 7.09 -3.98 -13.00
CA ILE A 157 7.59 -4.68 -11.82
C ILE A 157 9.01 -4.22 -11.44
N ILE A 158 9.93 -4.12 -12.40
CA ILE A 158 11.33 -3.80 -12.10
C ILE A 158 11.50 -2.37 -11.58
N PRO A 159 10.87 -1.32 -12.17
CA PRO A 159 10.92 0.02 -11.60
C PRO A 159 10.33 0.10 -10.20
N ALA A 160 9.28 -0.68 -9.89
CA ALA A 160 8.68 -0.72 -8.56
C ALA A 160 9.68 -1.20 -7.49
N PHE A 161 10.63 -2.08 -7.84
CA PHE A 161 11.66 -2.53 -6.90
C PHE A 161 12.58 -1.39 -6.44
N ALA A 162 12.81 -0.40 -7.29
CA ALA A 162 13.69 0.72 -7.03
C ALA A 162 13.00 1.89 -6.30
N TYR A 163 11.77 1.70 -5.79
CA TYR A 163 11.04 2.78 -5.13
C TYR A 163 11.78 3.32 -3.89
N PRO A 164 12.23 4.59 -3.87
CA PRO A 164 13.18 5.04 -2.84
C PRO A 164 12.64 5.01 -1.41
N LEU A 165 11.33 5.20 -1.24
CA LEU A 165 10.69 5.23 0.09
C LEU A 165 10.86 3.91 0.83
N GLY A 166 10.86 2.78 0.11
CA GLY A 166 11.03 1.48 0.73
C GLY A 166 12.38 1.32 1.40
N LEU A 167 13.45 1.63 0.67
CA LEU A 167 14.80 1.55 1.19
C LEU A 167 14.97 2.52 2.36
N TYR A 168 14.52 3.77 2.19
CA TYR A 168 14.57 4.78 3.25
C TYR A 168 13.87 4.28 4.53
N LEU A 169 12.61 3.83 4.42
CA LEU A 169 11.83 3.36 5.56
C LEU A 169 12.50 2.16 6.24
N MET A 170 12.89 1.13 5.47
CA MET A 170 13.53 -0.06 6.05
C MET A 170 14.82 0.31 6.78
N LYS A 171 15.64 1.19 6.20
CA LYS A 171 16.89 1.65 6.82
C LYS A 171 16.61 2.35 8.15
N GLN A 172 15.65 3.28 8.19
CA GLN A 172 15.30 4.02 9.42
C GLN A 172 14.84 3.09 10.55
N PHE A 173 14.07 2.05 10.24
CA PHE A 173 13.66 1.06 11.24
C PHE A 173 14.80 0.14 11.65
N MET A 174 15.63 -0.31 10.71
CA MET A 174 16.78 -1.17 11.02
C MET A 174 17.82 -0.46 11.88
N GLU A 175 18.00 0.85 11.73
CA GLU A 175 18.92 1.63 12.58
C GLU A 175 18.53 1.63 14.06
N GLN A 176 17.24 1.48 14.38
CA GLN A 176 16.75 1.45 15.76
C GLN A 176 17.08 0.15 16.49
N ILE A 177 17.47 -0.91 15.77
CA ILE A 177 17.83 -2.20 16.36
C ILE A 177 19.18 -2.04 17.09
N PRO A 178 19.33 -2.44 18.36
CA PRO A 178 20.63 -2.42 19.02
C PRO A 178 21.65 -3.34 18.34
N ASP A 179 22.85 -2.84 18.07
CA ASP A 179 23.92 -3.63 17.43
C ASP A 179 24.34 -4.85 18.26
N ALA A 180 24.18 -4.78 19.59
CA ALA A 180 24.42 -5.88 20.52
C ALA A 180 23.62 -7.16 20.17
N LEU A 181 22.42 -7.04 19.57
CA LEU A 181 21.63 -8.21 19.13
C LEU A 181 22.32 -8.93 17.95
N LEU A 182 22.92 -8.16 17.05
CA LEU A 182 23.64 -8.71 15.90
C LEU A 182 24.96 -9.34 16.35
N GLU A 183 25.67 -8.69 17.29
CA GLU A 183 26.89 -9.22 17.89
C GLU A 183 26.62 -10.54 18.63
N ALA A 184 25.55 -10.62 19.43
CA ALA A 184 25.15 -11.85 20.10
C ALA A 184 24.87 -12.99 19.10
N ALA A 185 24.10 -12.71 18.03
CA ALA A 185 23.83 -13.71 17.00
C ALA A 185 25.10 -14.19 16.27
N LYS A 186 26.10 -13.30 16.08
CA LYS A 186 27.41 -13.68 15.53
C LYS A 186 28.21 -14.56 16.48
N MET A 187 28.17 -14.29 17.79
CA MET A 187 28.79 -15.14 18.80
C MET A 187 28.16 -16.54 18.84
N ASP A 188 26.86 -16.65 18.56
CA ASP A 188 26.14 -17.92 18.39
C ASP A 188 26.42 -18.62 17.04
N GLY A 189 27.33 -18.07 16.21
CA GLY A 189 27.72 -18.65 14.92
C GLY A 189 26.70 -18.46 13.79
N ALA A 190 25.76 -17.52 13.93
CA ALA A 190 24.81 -17.23 12.85
C ALA A 190 25.51 -16.52 11.67
N SER A 191 25.22 -16.98 10.44
CA SER A 191 25.65 -16.28 9.22
C SER A 191 24.89 -14.97 9.02
N GLU A 192 25.45 -14.00 8.28
CA GLU A 192 24.78 -12.71 8.03
C GLU A 192 23.38 -12.86 7.41
N TYR A 193 23.19 -13.81 6.49
CA TYR A 193 21.87 -14.10 5.93
C TYR A 193 20.88 -14.60 6.99
N ARG A 194 21.36 -15.42 7.94
CA ARG A 194 20.55 -15.91 9.05
C ARG A 194 20.17 -14.76 10.00
N ILE A 195 21.12 -13.88 10.32
CA ILE A 195 20.87 -12.69 11.14
C ILE A 195 19.82 -11.81 10.45
N PHE A 196 19.98 -11.55 9.16
CA PHE A 196 19.04 -10.74 8.38
C PHE A 196 17.61 -11.32 8.41
N PHE A 197 17.43 -12.58 8.01
CA PHE A 197 16.08 -13.17 7.89
C PHE A 197 15.45 -13.57 9.23
N GLN A 198 16.23 -14.04 10.21
CA GLN A 198 15.70 -14.61 11.45
C GLN A 198 15.74 -13.64 12.64
N VAL A 199 16.58 -12.61 12.61
CA VAL A 199 16.70 -11.63 13.70
C VAL A 199 16.18 -10.27 13.27
N VAL A 200 16.71 -9.71 12.19
CA VAL A 200 16.42 -8.33 11.79
C VAL A 200 15.02 -8.20 11.20
N MET A 201 14.67 -9.01 10.20
CA MET A 201 13.37 -8.91 9.50
C MET A 201 12.14 -9.09 10.42
N PRO A 202 12.14 -9.98 11.43
CA PRO A 202 11.05 -10.06 12.40
C PRO A 202 10.95 -8.81 13.29
N LEU A 203 12.07 -8.20 13.69
CA LEU A 203 12.09 -6.99 14.51
C LEU A 203 11.56 -5.76 13.76
N VAL A 204 11.80 -5.70 12.45
CA VAL A 204 11.26 -4.63 11.58
C VAL A 204 9.96 -5.03 10.87
N LYS A 205 9.23 -6.02 11.41
CA LYS A 205 7.91 -6.42 10.92
C LYS A 205 6.94 -5.26 10.66
N PRO A 206 6.82 -4.29 11.57
CA PRO A 206 5.95 -3.14 11.35
C PRO A 206 6.37 -2.28 10.15
N ALA A 207 7.67 -2.21 9.85
CA ALA A 207 8.20 -1.45 8.72
C ALA A 207 7.85 -2.12 7.38
N TRP A 208 8.15 -3.41 7.22
CA TRP A 208 7.86 -4.08 5.95
C TRP A 208 6.36 -4.32 5.73
N LEU A 209 5.55 -4.41 6.80
CA LEU A 209 4.09 -4.37 6.67
C LEU A 209 3.57 -3.01 6.20
N THR A 210 4.19 -1.91 6.65
CA THR A 210 3.87 -0.57 6.13
C THR A 210 4.18 -0.48 4.64
N LEU A 211 5.33 -1.00 4.21
CA LEU A 211 5.66 -1.08 2.77
C LEU A 211 4.70 -1.98 2.00
N LEU A 212 4.28 -3.10 2.58
CA LEU A 212 3.30 -3.98 1.97
C LEU A 212 1.99 -3.26 1.70
N ILE A 213 1.46 -2.50 2.67
CA ILE A 213 0.23 -1.71 2.49
C ILE A 213 0.40 -0.69 1.37
N LEU A 214 1.50 0.09 1.40
CA LEU A 214 1.75 1.16 0.44
C LEU A 214 1.94 0.64 -1.00
N MET A 215 2.77 -0.41 -1.16
CA MET A 215 3.04 -1.02 -2.46
C MET A 215 1.82 -1.74 -3.02
N MET A 216 1.10 -2.49 -2.18
CA MET A 216 -0.10 -3.19 -2.60
C MET A 216 -1.14 -2.18 -3.10
N GLN A 217 -1.37 -1.09 -2.36
CA GLN A 217 -2.29 -0.03 -2.81
C GLN A 217 -1.86 0.59 -4.14
N MET A 218 -0.56 0.92 -4.28
CA MET A 218 -0.03 1.58 -5.47
C MET A 218 -0.11 0.68 -6.72
N LEU A 219 0.38 -0.56 -6.62
CA LEU A 219 0.44 -1.47 -7.76
C LEU A 219 -0.93 -2.10 -8.07
N TRP A 220 -1.81 -2.27 -7.09
CA TRP A 220 -3.17 -2.73 -7.35
C TRP A 220 -3.97 -1.73 -8.18
N GLY A 221 -3.73 -0.44 -7.96
CA GLY A 221 -4.32 0.67 -8.70
C GLY A 221 -3.57 1.06 -9.97
N THR A 222 -2.57 0.29 -10.42
CA THR A 222 -1.86 0.62 -11.67
C THR A 222 -2.66 0.21 -12.89
N ASP A 223 -2.75 1.09 -13.89
CA ASP A 223 -3.34 0.82 -15.21
C ASP A 223 -2.30 0.32 -16.24
N GLY A 224 -1.03 0.23 -15.85
CA GLY A 224 0.09 -0.09 -16.72
C GLY A 224 0.72 1.12 -17.43
N GLY A 225 0.13 2.32 -17.26
CA GLY A 225 0.63 3.59 -17.77
C GLY A 225 0.98 3.56 -19.26
N SER A 226 2.05 4.27 -19.62
CA SER A 226 2.60 4.28 -20.98
C SER A 226 3.42 3.02 -21.32
N PHE A 227 3.50 2.02 -20.44
CA PHE A 227 4.37 0.87 -20.64
C PHE A 227 3.69 -0.32 -21.32
N ILE A 228 2.37 -0.46 -21.19
CA ILE A 228 1.60 -1.62 -21.67
C ILE A 228 0.63 -1.18 -22.77
N TYR A 229 0.70 -1.85 -23.93
CA TYR A 229 -0.13 -1.55 -25.09
C TYR A 229 -1.08 -2.70 -25.43
N SER A 230 -0.56 -3.92 -25.40
CA SER A 230 -1.28 -5.16 -25.63
C SER A 230 -2.39 -5.38 -24.61
N GLU A 231 -3.62 -5.57 -25.09
CA GLU A 231 -4.81 -5.74 -24.25
C GLU A 231 -4.68 -6.90 -23.26
N GLN A 232 -4.05 -8.01 -23.67
CA GLN A 232 -3.84 -9.20 -22.86
C GLN A 232 -2.88 -9.00 -21.66
N LEU A 233 -2.13 -7.90 -21.65
CA LEU A 233 -1.20 -7.54 -20.58
C LEU A 233 -1.75 -6.47 -19.64
N LYS A 234 -2.86 -5.81 -20.00
CA LYS A 234 -3.44 -4.74 -19.21
C LYS A 234 -3.97 -5.25 -17.88
N THR A 235 -4.05 -4.35 -16.90
CA THR A 235 -4.50 -4.68 -15.55
C THR A 235 -6.01 -4.63 -15.44
N MET A 236 -6.55 -5.24 -14.38
CA MET A 236 -7.95 -5.09 -13.99
C MET A 236 -8.34 -3.62 -13.77
N HIS A 237 -7.46 -2.81 -13.16
CA HIS A 237 -7.75 -1.39 -12.96
C HIS A 237 -7.95 -0.66 -14.29
N TYR A 238 -7.12 -0.93 -15.30
CA TYR A 238 -7.31 -0.39 -16.64
C TYR A 238 -8.65 -0.81 -17.23
N ALA A 239 -8.94 -2.13 -17.26
CA ALA A 239 -10.14 -2.66 -17.88
C ALA A 239 -11.42 -2.11 -17.23
N MET A 240 -11.44 -2.04 -15.90
CA MET A 240 -12.56 -1.45 -15.17
C MET A 240 -12.66 0.07 -15.38
N GLY A 241 -11.53 0.77 -15.48
CA GLY A 241 -11.50 2.20 -15.80
C GLY A 241 -12.12 2.52 -17.16
N GLN A 242 -11.90 1.67 -18.18
CA GLN A 242 -12.54 1.81 -19.48
C GLN A 242 -14.07 1.68 -19.40
N ILE A 243 -14.59 0.81 -18.54
CA ILE A 243 -16.04 0.65 -18.35
C ILE A 243 -16.66 1.89 -17.73
N VAL A 244 -15.97 2.49 -16.74
CA VAL A 244 -16.41 3.72 -16.08
C VAL A 244 -16.49 4.89 -17.07
N GLN A 245 -15.65 4.90 -18.11
CA GLN A 245 -15.68 5.90 -19.17
C GLN A 245 -16.90 5.81 -20.10
N GLY A 246 -17.76 4.78 -19.95
CA GLY A 246 -19.02 4.63 -20.68
C GLY A 246 -20.11 5.66 -20.36
N GLY A 247 -19.81 6.70 -19.57
CA GLY A 247 -20.68 7.83 -19.29
C GLY A 247 -21.77 7.55 -18.25
N ILE A 248 -22.82 8.37 -18.27
CA ILE A 248 -23.90 8.36 -17.27
C ILE A 248 -24.56 6.97 -17.15
N ALA A 249 -24.75 6.26 -18.28
CA ALA A 249 -25.33 4.93 -18.31
C ALA A 249 -24.52 3.88 -17.52
N ARG A 250 -23.24 4.14 -17.24
CA ARG A 250 -22.35 3.25 -16.47
C ARG A 250 -22.02 3.81 -15.10
N ALA A 251 -22.70 4.86 -14.62
CA ALA A 251 -22.43 5.44 -13.31
C ALA A 251 -22.58 4.44 -12.16
N GLY A 252 -23.64 3.62 -12.17
CA GLY A 252 -23.84 2.57 -11.17
C GLY A 252 -22.80 1.45 -11.25
N VAL A 253 -22.45 1.02 -12.46
CA VAL A 253 -21.33 0.10 -12.71
C VAL A 253 -20.01 0.69 -12.18
N GLY A 254 -19.80 1.99 -12.32
CA GLY A 254 -18.63 2.67 -11.79
C GLY A 254 -18.55 2.67 -10.26
N ALA A 255 -19.70 2.77 -9.58
CA ALA A 255 -19.76 2.60 -8.12
C ALA A 255 -19.40 1.16 -7.71
N ALA A 256 -19.88 0.15 -8.44
CA ALA A 256 -19.51 -1.26 -8.22
C ALA A 256 -18.00 -1.50 -8.44
N VAL A 257 -17.42 -0.94 -9.51
CA VAL A 257 -15.98 -0.95 -9.77
C VAL A 257 -15.20 -0.36 -8.60
N ALA A 258 -15.63 0.80 -8.09
CA ALA A 258 -14.97 1.46 -6.96
C ALA A 258 -14.93 0.56 -5.71
N VAL A 259 -16.04 -0.10 -5.38
CA VAL A 259 -16.12 -1.06 -4.26
C VAL A 259 -15.16 -2.24 -4.46
N ILE A 260 -15.10 -2.82 -5.66
CA ILE A 260 -14.20 -3.94 -5.94
C ILE A 260 -12.73 -3.51 -5.85
N MET A 261 -12.37 -2.33 -6.41
CA MET A 261 -10.99 -1.83 -6.38
C MET A 261 -10.50 -1.48 -4.98
N MET A 262 -11.37 -0.92 -4.11
CA MET A 262 -10.99 -0.57 -2.74
C MET A 262 -10.91 -1.79 -1.80
N THR A 263 -11.60 -2.89 -2.14
CA THR A 263 -11.69 -4.06 -1.26
C THR A 263 -10.31 -4.62 -0.90
N VAL A 264 -9.43 -4.80 -1.88
CA VAL A 264 -8.11 -5.43 -1.65
C VAL A 264 -7.17 -4.55 -0.81
N PRO A 265 -6.98 -3.26 -1.11
CA PRO A 265 -6.21 -2.36 -0.24
C PRO A 265 -6.77 -2.29 1.20
N ILE A 266 -8.10 -2.22 1.37
CA ILE A 266 -8.73 -2.16 2.70
C ILE A 266 -8.49 -3.46 3.47
N VAL A 267 -8.72 -4.63 2.86
CA VAL A 267 -8.48 -5.92 3.50
C VAL A 267 -7.00 -6.05 3.88
N THR A 268 -6.08 -5.67 3.00
CA THR A 268 -4.64 -5.67 3.27
C THR A 268 -4.29 -4.79 4.47
N PHE A 269 -4.86 -3.59 4.53
CA PHE A 269 -4.71 -2.68 5.66
C PHE A 269 -5.26 -3.29 6.96
N VAL A 270 -6.49 -3.79 6.97
CA VAL A 270 -7.16 -4.36 8.15
C VAL A 270 -6.40 -5.56 8.72
N LEU A 271 -5.85 -6.42 7.86
CA LEU A 271 -5.02 -7.55 8.26
C LEU A 271 -3.66 -7.12 8.84
N SER A 272 -3.12 -5.98 8.38
CA SER A 272 -1.78 -5.51 8.74
C SER A 272 -1.77 -4.51 9.90
N GLN A 273 -2.87 -3.77 10.14
CA GLN A 273 -2.93 -2.61 11.03
C GLN A 273 -2.53 -2.91 12.49
N SER A 274 -2.87 -4.10 13.01
CA SER A 274 -2.61 -4.45 14.41
C SER A 274 -1.12 -4.47 14.74
N ASN A 275 -0.28 -4.88 13.78
CA ASN A 275 1.17 -4.92 13.94
C ASN A 275 1.81 -3.52 13.77
N VAL A 276 1.22 -2.65 12.94
CA VAL A 276 1.72 -1.28 12.70
C VAL A 276 1.43 -0.36 13.89
N ILE A 277 0.24 -0.48 14.49
CA ILE A 277 -0.18 0.35 15.64
C ILE A 277 0.68 0.10 16.88
N GLN A 278 1.12 -1.15 17.12
CA GLN A 278 1.97 -1.50 18.26
C GLN A 278 3.28 -0.69 18.30
N THR A 279 3.86 -0.36 17.14
CA THR A 279 5.08 0.48 17.08
C THR A 279 4.84 1.96 17.33
N MET A 280 3.73 2.52 16.85
CA MET A 280 3.41 3.93 17.05
C MET A 280 3.03 4.21 18.51
N ALA A 281 2.43 3.23 19.20
CA ALA A 281 2.12 3.33 20.62
C ALA A 281 3.39 3.38 21.50
N SER A 282 4.46 2.67 21.12
CA SER A 282 5.73 2.71 21.86
C SER A 282 6.51 4.02 21.66
N SER A 283 6.47 4.63 20.47
CA SER A 283 7.18 5.90 20.21
C SER A 283 6.54 7.11 20.91
N GLY A 284 5.26 7.01 21.30
CA GLY A 284 4.56 8.04 22.09
C GLY A 284 4.83 7.98 23.59
N MET A 285 5.52 6.95 24.07
CA MET A 285 5.95 6.87 25.47
C MET A 285 7.21 7.71 25.65
N LYS A 286 7.04 8.91 26.20
CA LYS A 286 8.15 9.77 26.63
C LYS A 286 8.89 9.06 27.78
N ASP A 287 10.20 8.81 27.62
CA ASP A 287 11.07 8.41 28.73
C ASP A 287 11.09 9.49 29.84
#